data_AF-A0A1M5BJ50-F1
#
_entry.id   AF-A0A1M5BJ50-F1
#
_cell.length_a   1.000
_cell.length_b   1.000
_cell.length_c   1.000
_cell.angle_alpha   90.00
_cell.angle_beta   90.00
_cell.angle_gamma   90.00
#
_symmetry.space_group_name_H-M   'P 1'
#
loop_
_entity.id
_entity.type
_entity.pdbx_description
1 polymer ?
#
loop_
_entity_poly.entity_id
_entity_poly.type
_entity_poly.pdbx_seq_one_letter_code
_entity_poly.pdbx_strand_id
1 'polypeptide(L)'
;MIQKIKFLFFFLLFPAYYFSQDGSDISYVKINEIDKNLIGKFIHLDFYHRSFGRNSNQDHVNLSVNKQQVQFLEIRKDTGHNNWFSEQSLLSVSKIKGEKLQIEKFQITGFDDKNLYVTAFINYLKRNRIVNKAQENMAIEKSKVVEILVEQD
;
A
#
# COMPACT_ATOMS: atom_id res chain seq x y z
N MET A 1 66.16 -2.12 -23.95
CA MET A 1 64.96 -2.55 -24.71
C MET A 1 64.01 -3.24 -23.73
N ILE A 2 62.79 -2.70 -23.63
CA ILE A 2 61.56 -3.27 -23.02
C ILE A 2 61.43 -3.23 -21.48
N GLN A 3 60.59 -2.26 -21.07
CA GLN A 3 59.86 -2.12 -19.81
C GLN A 3 59.24 -3.44 -19.32
N LYS A 4 59.10 -3.63 -18.00
CA LYS A 4 57.82 -4.04 -17.38
C LYS A 4 57.70 -3.46 -15.98
N ILE A 5 57.08 -2.29 -15.88
CA ILE A 5 56.49 -1.79 -14.63
C ILE A 5 55.39 -2.79 -14.25
N LYS A 6 55.60 -3.59 -13.20
CA LYS A 6 54.53 -4.40 -12.62
C LYS A 6 53.68 -3.50 -11.71
N PHE A 7 52.82 -2.71 -12.34
CA PHE A 7 51.67 -2.11 -11.67
C PHE A 7 50.69 -3.26 -11.40
N LEU A 8 50.84 -3.94 -10.26
CA LEU A 8 49.79 -4.83 -9.80
C LEU A 8 48.72 -3.95 -9.14
N PHE A 9 47.76 -3.55 -9.96
CA PHE A 9 46.55 -2.84 -9.60
C PHE A 9 45.81 -3.66 -8.52
N PHE A 10 46.07 -3.38 -7.24
CA PHE A 10 45.27 -3.91 -6.13
C PHE A 10 43.98 -3.07 -6.06
N PHE A 11 43.15 -3.18 -7.10
CA PHE A 11 41.84 -2.53 -7.14
C PHE A 11 40.81 -3.47 -6.52
N LEU A 12 40.35 -3.05 -5.33
CA LEU A 12 39.04 -3.33 -4.76
C LEU A 12 38.62 -4.80 -4.66
N LEU A 13 39.06 -5.45 -3.59
CA LEU A 13 38.20 -6.38 -2.85
C LEU A 13 37.55 -5.61 -1.69
N PHE A 14 36.73 -4.61 -2.00
CA PHE A 14 35.68 -4.25 -1.05
C PHE A 14 34.57 -5.25 -1.29
N PRO A 15 34.22 -6.14 -0.34
CA PRO A 15 32.87 -6.66 -0.34
C PRO A 15 31.98 -5.43 -0.23
N ALA A 16 31.33 -5.04 -1.34
CA ALA A 16 30.16 -4.21 -1.27
C ALA A 16 29.17 -5.04 -0.45
N TYR A 17 29.19 -4.83 0.86
CA TYR A 17 28.08 -5.18 1.72
C TYR A 17 26.93 -4.33 1.18
N TYR A 18 26.23 -4.86 0.18
CA TYR A 18 24.90 -4.44 -0.16
C TYR A 18 24.04 -4.84 1.05
N PHE A 19 24.14 -4.07 2.11
CA PHE A 19 23.04 -3.90 3.04
C PHE A 19 21.94 -3.25 2.20
N SER A 20 21.16 -4.07 1.50
CA SER A 20 19.82 -3.65 1.12
C SER A 20 19.10 -3.46 2.45
N GLN A 21 19.18 -2.24 3.01
CA GLN A 21 18.17 -1.83 3.97
C GLN A 21 16.87 -1.88 3.19
N ASP A 22 15.99 -2.80 3.58
CA ASP A 22 14.59 -2.69 3.20
C ASP A 22 14.11 -1.39 3.85
N GLY A 23 13.90 -0.37 3.03
CA GLY A 23 13.41 0.93 3.50
C GLY A 23 11.95 0.86 3.90
N SER A 24 11.25 -0.24 3.69
CA SER A 24 9.80 -0.30 3.89
C SER A 24 9.40 -0.15 5.36
N ASP A 25 8.41 0.71 5.62
CA ASP A 25 7.75 0.90 6.92
C ASP A 25 6.42 0.11 6.99
N ILE A 26 6.34 -0.99 6.22
CA ILE A 26 5.12 -1.80 6.07
C ILE A 26 5.37 -3.23 6.53
N SER A 27 4.49 -3.75 7.37
CA SER A 27 4.38 -5.19 7.66
C SER A 27 3.20 -5.79 6.89
N TYR A 28 3.41 -6.91 6.21
CA TYR A 28 2.36 -7.61 5.47
C TYR A 28 1.75 -8.69 6.34
N VAL A 29 0.44 -8.63 6.57
CA VAL A 29 -0.30 -9.63 7.33
C VAL A 29 -1.41 -10.19 6.47
N LYS A 30 -1.49 -11.52 6.33
CA LYS A 30 -2.58 -12.12 5.57
C LYS A 30 -3.91 -11.90 6.27
N ILE A 31 -4.99 -11.75 5.50
CA ILE A 31 -6.32 -11.46 6.05
C ILE A 31 -6.81 -12.51 7.07
N ASN A 32 -6.38 -13.77 6.90
CA ASN A 32 -6.73 -14.88 7.77
C ASN A 32 -5.85 -14.98 9.02
N GLU A 33 -4.76 -14.21 9.09
CA GLU A 33 -3.83 -14.15 10.22
C GLU A 33 -4.09 -12.92 11.12
N ILE A 34 -5.12 -12.11 10.81
CA ILE A 34 -5.50 -10.94 11.61
C ILE A 34 -5.88 -11.36 13.03
N ASP A 35 -5.26 -10.70 14.01
CA ASP A 35 -5.54 -10.88 15.42
C ASP A 35 -5.99 -9.56 16.10
N LYS A 36 -6.26 -9.63 17.41
CA LYS A 36 -6.73 -8.47 18.19
C LYS A 36 -5.66 -7.39 18.39
N ASN A 37 -4.38 -7.71 18.24
CA ASN A 37 -3.28 -6.75 18.41
C ASN A 37 -3.24 -5.71 17.29
N LEU A 38 -3.89 -6.00 16.16
CA LEU A 38 -4.00 -5.11 15.01
C LEU A 38 -5.15 -4.09 15.14
N ILE A 39 -6.05 -4.25 16.13
CA ILE A 39 -7.12 -3.27 16.36
C ILE A 39 -6.50 -1.94 16.74
N GLY A 40 -6.92 -0.87 16.05
CA GLY A 40 -6.42 0.49 16.21
C GLY A 40 -5.22 0.82 15.31
N LYS A 41 -4.59 -0.16 14.66
CA LYS A 41 -3.48 0.08 13.72
C LYS A 41 -3.96 0.66 12.40
N PHE A 42 -3.12 1.49 11.78
CA PHE A 42 -3.33 1.98 10.43
C PHE A 42 -2.89 0.94 9.41
N ILE A 43 -3.72 0.75 8.39
CA ILE A 43 -3.50 -0.22 7.34
C ILE A 43 -3.82 0.32 5.95
N HIS A 44 -3.25 -0.31 4.95
CA HIS A 44 -3.79 -0.40 3.60
C HIS A 44 -4.33 -1.79 3.34
N LEU A 45 -5.36 -1.88 2.51
CA LEU A 45 -5.97 -3.12 2.10
C LEU A 45 -5.43 -3.50 0.74
N ASP A 46 -4.79 -4.66 0.66
CA ASP A 46 -4.41 -5.26 -0.60
C ASP A 46 -5.54 -6.20 -1.05
N PHE A 47 -6.18 -5.83 -2.16
CA PHE A 47 -7.28 -6.60 -2.73
C PHE A 47 -6.79 -7.72 -3.68
N TYR A 48 -5.47 -7.90 -3.82
CA TYR A 48 -4.86 -8.66 -4.91
C TYR A 48 -4.45 -10.09 -4.56
N HIS A 49 -4.71 -11.03 -5.49
CA HIS A 49 -4.03 -12.33 -5.56
C HIS A 49 -2.80 -12.20 -6.48
N ARG A 50 -1.62 -11.87 -5.94
CA ARG A 50 -0.39 -11.68 -6.74
C ARG A 50 0.14 -12.97 -7.33
N SER A 51 -0.07 -13.17 -8.63
CA SER A 51 0.86 -13.92 -9.47
C SER A 51 2.00 -12.97 -9.84
N PHE A 52 3.17 -13.14 -9.25
CA PHE A 52 4.40 -12.45 -9.67
C PHE A 52 4.54 -12.51 -11.20
N GLY A 53 4.61 -11.35 -11.88
CA GLY A 53 4.99 -11.26 -13.30
C GLY A 53 3.93 -10.85 -14.34
N ARG A 54 2.80 -10.22 -13.98
CA ARG A 54 1.86 -9.65 -14.98
C ARG A 54 1.82 -8.12 -14.97
N ASN A 55 1.99 -7.55 -16.16
CA ASN A 55 2.08 -6.12 -16.51
C ASN A 55 0.79 -5.28 -16.36
N SER A 56 -0.13 -5.60 -15.43
CA SER A 56 -1.34 -4.79 -15.21
C SER A 56 -1.43 -4.33 -13.77
N ASN A 57 -0.69 -3.27 -13.45
CA ASN A 57 -0.57 -2.68 -12.11
C ASN A 57 -1.80 -1.82 -11.70
N GLN A 58 -3.02 -2.21 -12.07
CA GLN A 58 -4.20 -1.38 -11.86
C GLN A 58 -5.37 -2.22 -11.36
N ASP A 59 -5.38 -2.47 -10.05
CA ASP A 59 -6.44 -3.21 -9.39
C ASP A 59 -7.59 -2.30 -9.02
N HIS A 60 -8.80 -2.75 -9.34
CA HIS A 60 -10.02 -2.02 -9.06
C HIS A 60 -10.82 -2.70 -7.96
N VAL A 61 -11.31 -1.92 -7.02
CA VAL A 61 -12.23 -2.39 -5.97
C VAL A 61 -13.46 -1.50 -5.89
N ASN A 62 -14.62 -2.11 -5.71
CA ASN A 62 -15.86 -1.38 -5.44
C ASN A 62 -16.07 -1.31 -3.92
N LEU A 63 -16.10 -0.09 -3.39
CA LEU A 63 -16.38 0.18 -1.98
C LEU A 63 -17.59 1.11 -1.87
N SER A 64 -18.38 0.93 -0.81
CA SER A 64 -19.48 1.83 -0.50
C SER A 64 -18.97 3.03 0.29
N VAL A 65 -19.12 4.23 -0.26
CA VAL A 65 -18.84 5.52 0.41
C VAL A 65 -20.13 6.33 0.41
N ASN A 66 -20.60 6.78 1.56
CA ASN A 66 -21.88 7.47 1.75
C ASN A 66 -23.06 6.71 1.11
N LYS A 67 -23.08 5.37 1.26
CA LYS A 67 -24.07 4.46 0.65
C LYS A 67 -24.06 4.42 -0.88
N GLN A 68 -23.05 5.01 -1.53
CA GLN A 68 -22.86 4.95 -2.98
C GLN A 68 -21.70 4.00 -3.30
N GLN A 69 -21.90 3.10 -4.26
CA GLN A 69 -20.81 2.26 -4.75
C GLN A 69 -19.85 3.10 -5.58
N VAL A 70 -18.58 3.10 -5.20
CA VAL A 70 -17.51 3.84 -5.87
C VAL A 70 -16.42 2.86 -6.24
N GLN A 71 -16.05 2.88 -7.51
CA GLN A 71 -14.90 2.13 -7.99
C GLN A 71 -13.62 2.91 -7.69
N PHE A 72 -12.71 2.25 -6.99
CA PHE A 72 -11.38 2.74 -6.69
C PHE A 72 -10.34 1.99 -7.51
N LEU A 73 -9.24 2.66 -7.79
CA LEU A 73 -8.01 2.12 -8.33
C LEU A 73 -6.98 2.10 -7.20
N GLU A 74 -6.28 0.99 -7.02
CA GLU A 74 -5.16 0.91 -6.10
C GLU A 74 -3.95 1.68 -6.65
N ILE A 75 -3.37 2.52 -5.80
CA ILE A 75 -2.15 3.27 -6.06
C ILE A 75 -1.09 2.72 -5.12
N ARG A 76 -0.05 2.11 -5.71
CA ARG A 76 1.11 1.58 -4.98
C ARG A 76 2.39 2.14 -5.58
N LYS A 77 3.34 2.48 -4.72
CA LYS A 77 4.71 2.78 -5.13
C LYS A 77 5.65 1.82 -4.42
N ASP A 78 5.85 0.68 -5.09
CA ASP A 78 6.66 -0.44 -4.63
C ASP A 78 7.78 -0.65 -5.66
N THR A 79 9.03 -0.46 -5.24
CA THR A 79 10.21 -0.67 -6.11
C THR A 79 10.85 -2.04 -5.90
N GLY A 80 10.25 -2.92 -5.10
CA GLY A 80 10.82 -4.19 -4.65
C GLY A 80 11.90 -4.06 -3.57
N HIS A 81 12.44 -2.86 -3.35
CA HIS A 81 13.41 -2.54 -2.30
C HIS A 81 12.92 -1.49 -1.31
N ASN A 82 11.99 -0.63 -1.74
CA ASN A 82 11.34 0.38 -0.92
C ASN A 82 9.84 0.32 -1.17
N ASN A 83 9.07 0.18 -0.10
CA ASN A 83 7.63 0.33 -0.12
C ASN A 83 7.17 1.11 1.11
N TRP A 84 6.75 2.36 0.91
CA TRP A 84 6.36 3.26 1.99
C TRP A 84 4.85 3.27 2.18
N PHE A 85 4.39 3.19 3.42
CA PHE A 85 2.98 3.17 3.80
C PHE A 85 2.26 4.41 3.27
N SER A 86 2.88 5.57 3.46
CA SER A 86 2.38 6.88 2.99
C SER A 86 2.23 7.01 1.47
N GLU A 87 2.84 6.12 0.69
CA GLU A 87 2.78 6.12 -0.78
C GLU A 87 1.72 5.16 -1.33
N GLN A 88 0.98 4.46 -0.46
CA GLN A 88 -0.15 3.64 -0.85
C GLN A 88 -1.46 4.45 -0.75
N SER A 89 -2.43 4.22 -1.63
CA SER A 89 -3.79 4.76 -1.47
C SER A 89 -4.78 4.10 -2.42
N LEU A 90 -6.06 4.36 -2.23
CA LEU A 90 -7.10 4.06 -3.21
C LEU A 90 -7.61 5.36 -3.83
N LEU A 91 -7.63 5.46 -5.16
CA LEU A 91 -8.10 6.65 -5.87
C LEU A 91 -9.34 6.33 -6.70
N SER A 92 -10.40 7.11 -6.58
CA SER A 92 -11.63 6.89 -7.35
C SER A 92 -11.37 7.02 -8.85
N VAL A 93 -11.95 6.09 -9.62
CA VAL A 93 -11.87 6.10 -11.08
C VAL A 93 -12.64 7.31 -11.61
N SER A 94 -13.89 7.44 -11.18
CA SER A 94 -14.80 8.53 -11.56
C SER A 94 -14.83 9.65 -10.52
N LYS A 95 -15.29 10.82 -10.96
CA LYS A 95 -15.55 11.96 -10.09
C LYS A 95 -17.00 11.92 -9.57
N ILE A 96 -17.19 12.33 -8.33
CA ILE A 96 -18.51 12.52 -7.71
C ILE A 96 -18.65 14.01 -7.44
N LYS A 97 -19.67 14.66 -8.02
CA LYS A 97 -19.88 16.12 -7.92
C LYS A 97 -18.64 16.95 -8.29
N GLY A 98 -17.83 16.46 -9.24
CA GLY A 98 -16.62 17.14 -9.72
C GLY A 98 -15.34 16.86 -8.92
N GLU A 99 -15.41 16.04 -7.88
CA GLU A 99 -14.29 15.69 -7.00
C GLU A 99 -13.91 14.22 -7.15
N LYS A 100 -12.62 13.90 -7.09
CA LYS A 100 -12.15 12.52 -6.90
C LYS A 100 -12.09 12.20 -5.41
N LEU A 101 -12.32 10.94 -5.06
CA LEU A 101 -12.08 10.47 -3.69
C LEU A 101 -10.73 9.76 -3.65
N GLN A 102 -9.97 10.01 -2.59
CA GLN A 102 -8.80 9.22 -2.25
C GLN A 102 -9.00 8.65 -0.86
N ILE A 103 -8.96 7.34 -0.70
CA ILE A 103 -8.82 6.73 0.62
C ILE A 103 -7.33 6.66 0.90
N GLU A 104 -6.90 7.53 1.82
CA GLU A 104 -5.50 7.71 2.20
C GLU A 104 -5.00 6.55 3.05
N LYS A 105 -5.84 6.01 3.93
CA LYS A 105 -5.56 4.85 4.77
C LYS A 105 -6.82 4.37 5.47
N PHE A 106 -6.73 3.22 6.12
CA PHE A 106 -7.76 2.68 6.98
C PHE A 106 -7.22 2.50 8.41
N GLN A 107 -8.11 2.52 9.40
CA GLN A 107 -7.80 2.07 10.75
C GLN A 107 -8.68 0.87 11.09
N ILE A 108 -8.10 -0.22 11.60
CA ILE A 108 -8.88 -1.39 12.02
C ILE A 108 -9.65 -1.04 13.28
N THR A 109 -10.97 -1.25 13.26
CA THR A 109 -11.84 -1.06 14.43
C THR A 109 -12.34 -2.38 15.00
N GLY A 110 -12.30 -3.45 14.21
CA GLY A 110 -12.62 -4.80 14.64
C GLY A 110 -12.71 -5.77 13.47
N PHE A 111 -13.09 -7.02 13.74
CA PHE A 111 -13.36 -8.02 12.72
C PHE A 111 -14.24 -9.14 13.28
N ASP A 112 -14.90 -9.87 12.39
CA ASP A 112 -15.54 -11.15 12.67
C ASP A 112 -15.06 -12.21 11.66
N ASP A 113 -15.73 -13.35 11.58
CA ASP A 113 -15.35 -14.44 10.66
C ASP A 113 -15.48 -14.05 9.18
N LYS A 114 -16.36 -13.10 8.84
CA LYS A 114 -16.69 -12.69 7.47
C LYS A 114 -16.08 -11.35 7.08
N ASN A 115 -16.00 -10.39 8.00
CA ASN A 115 -15.78 -8.98 7.74
C ASN A 115 -14.59 -8.44 8.54
N LEU A 116 -13.89 -7.51 7.91
CA LEU A 116 -13.00 -6.56 8.55
C LEU A 116 -13.75 -5.23 8.71
N TYR A 117 -13.81 -4.72 9.94
CA TYR A 117 -14.39 -3.42 10.24
C TYR A 117 -13.29 -2.38 10.33
N VAL A 118 -13.45 -1.29 9.58
CA VAL A 118 -12.44 -0.24 9.47
C VAL A 118 -13.07 1.14 9.49
N THR A 119 -12.28 2.15 9.87
CA THR A 119 -12.55 3.55 9.55
C THR A 119 -11.66 3.96 8.39
N ALA A 120 -12.25 4.34 7.26
CA ALA A 120 -11.56 4.86 6.09
C ALA A 120 -11.30 6.36 6.25
N PHE A 121 -10.08 6.83 5.95
CA PHE A 121 -9.70 8.24 5.94
C PHE A 121 -9.72 8.76 4.51
N ILE A 122 -10.70 9.61 4.19
CA ILE A 122 -11.06 9.98 2.82
C ILE A 122 -10.71 11.44 2.56
N ASN A 123 -9.93 11.68 1.51
CA ASN A 123 -9.65 13.00 0.95
C ASN A 123 -10.53 13.24 -0.28
N TYR A 124 -11.20 14.39 -0.33
CA TYR A 124 -11.90 14.87 -1.51
C TYR A 124 -10.95 15.75 -2.31
N LEU A 125 -10.71 15.39 -3.57
CA LEU A 125 -9.72 15.99 -4.43
C LEU A 125 -10.37 16.79 -5.56
N LYS A 126 -10.07 18.09 -5.64
CA LYS A 126 -10.42 18.95 -6.77
C LYS A 126 -9.15 19.44 -7.44
N ARG A 127 -8.96 19.08 -8.72
CA ARG A 127 -7.72 19.37 -9.47
C ARG A 127 -6.46 18.89 -8.72
N ASN A 128 -6.51 17.66 -8.19
CA ASN A 128 -5.44 17.02 -7.42
C ASN A 128 -5.03 17.73 -6.12
N ARG A 129 -5.88 18.62 -5.61
CA ARG A 129 -5.70 19.24 -4.29
C ARG A 129 -6.79 18.76 -3.35
N ILE A 130 -6.40 18.45 -2.12
CA ILE A 130 -7.34 18.13 -1.05
C ILE A 130 -8.16 19.39 -0.76
N VAL A 131 -9.48 19.30 -0.90
CA VAL A 131 -10.43 20.37 -0.58
C VAL A 131 -11.27 20.06 0.64
N ASN A 132 -11.42 18.78 0.98
CA ASN A 132 -12.11 18.33 2.18
C ASN A 132 -11.55 16.97 2.65
N LYS A 133 -11.70 16.67 3.94
CA LYS A 133 -11.40 15.36 4.54
C LYS A 133 -12.64 14.82 5.23
N ALA A 134 -12.81 13.50 5.21
CA ALA A 134 -13.87 12.81 5.94
C ALA A 134 -13.36 11.49 6.49
N GLN A 135 -14.13 10.91 7.40
CA GLN A 135 -13.95 9.55 7.87
C GLN A 135 -15.26 8.78 7.69
N GLU A 136 -15.16 7.51 7.33
CA GLU A 136 -16.34 6.65 7.18
C GLU A 136 -16.04 5.25 7.70
N ASN A 137 -16.94 4.73 8.53
CA ASN A 137 -16.86 3.36 9.01
C ASN A 137 -17.37 2.41 7.92
N MET A 138 -16.61 1.37 7.63
CA MET A 138 -16.90 0.40 6.58
C MET A 138 -16.77 -1.02 7.11
N ALA A 139 -17.63 -1.90 6.60
CA ALA A 139 -17.47 -3.34 6.71
C ALA A 139 -16.99 -3.86 5.35
N ILE A 140 -15.84 -4.52 5.35
CA ILE A 140 -15.21 -5.05 4.14
C ILE A 140 -15.15 -6.57 4.28
N GLU A 141 -15.75 -7.28 3.33
CA GLU A 141 -15.71 -8.74 3.34
C GLU A 141 -14.26 -9.22 3.20
N LYS A 142 -13.81 -10.05 4.15
CA LYS A 142 -12.44 -10.58 4.19
C LYS A 142 -12.09 -11.34 2.91
N SER A 143 -13.06 -11.97 2.26
CA SER A 143 -12.86 -12.68 0.98
C SER A 143 -12.42 -11.79 -0.19
N LYS A 144 -12.53 -10.46 -0.05
CA LYS A 144 -12.08 -9.50 -1.08
C LYS A 144 -10.66 -8.98 -0.83
N VAL A 145 -10.12 -9.23 0.35
CA VAL A 145 -8.80 -8.75 0.79
C VAL A 145 -7.90 -9.96 0.88
N VAL A 146 -6.69 -9.87 0.36
CA VAL A 146 -5.70 -10.95 0.46
C VAL A 146 -4.80 -10.72 1.66
N GLU A 147 -4.26 -9.52 1.76
CA GLU A 147 -3.41 -9.10 2.85
C GLU A 147 -3.70 -7.65 3.25
N ILE A 148 -3.25 -7.30 4.44
CA ILE A 148 -3.25 -5.95 4.95
C ILE A 148 -1.80 -5.50 5.12
N LEU A 149 -1.53 -4.28 4.70
CA LEU A 149 -0.26 -3.61 4.82
C LEU A 149 -0.36 -2.76 6.07
N VAL A 150 0.37 -3.09 7.13
CA VAL A 150 0.29 -2.43 8.43
C VAL A 150 1.45 -1.44 8.56
N GLU A 151 1.15 -0.20 8.93
CA GLU A 151 2.16 0.83 9.23
C GLU A 151 3.00 0.37 10.44
N GLN A 152 4.33 0.31 10.27
CA GLN A 152 5.27 0.07 11.36
C GLN A 152 5.56 1.38 12.09
N ASP A 153 5.57 1.35 13.42
CA ASP A 153 5.87 2.50 14.28
C ASP A 153 7.39 2.77 14.36
#